data_AF-A0A2W4WEP4-F1
#
_entry.id   AF-A0A2W4WEP4-F1
#
_cell.length_a   1.000
_cell.length_b   1.000
_cell.length_c   1.000
_cell.angle_alpha   90.00
_cell.angle_beta   90.00
_cell.angle_gamma   90.00
#
_symmetry.space_group_name_H-M   'P 1'
#
loop_
_entity.id
_entity.type
_entity.pdbx_description
1 polymer ?
#
loop_
_entity_poly.entity_id
_entity_poly.type
_entity_poly.pdbx_seq_one_letter_code
_entity_poly.pdbx_strand_id
1 'polypeptide(L)'
;MEEIGAEQLASQLYQEGISNFEGGNYQQAIALLERARALAIWETGLGGDITIWLANSYDAIGNTEDAITLCRSLNKHPVGKVRKSARYMLGILTAPQLSKLEGVISEVPILQFSDSYQPKPAARKTQSSSNQNPFREVPLEKPNTDNNPNNFLWFAIATALVMLALWAKLT
;
A
#
# COMPACT_ATOMS: atom_id res chain seq x y z
N MET A 1 27.34 -7.51 -17.35
CA MET A 1 26.81 -8.76 -16.75
C MET A 1 26.72 -8.65 -15.24
N GLU A 2 27.60 -7.88 -14.58
CA GLU A 2 27.61 -7.67 -13.12
C GLU A 2 26.40 -6.86 -12.61
N GLU A 3 25.99 -5.80 -13.33
CA GLU A 3 24.81 -4.96 -13.01
C GLU A 3 23.50 -5.76 -12.89
N ILE A 4 23.29 -6.74 -13.79
CA ILE A 4 22.08 -7.57 -13.81
C ILE A 4 22.01 -8.45 -12.55
N GLY A 5 23.16 -8.90 -12.04
CA GLY A 5 23.22 -9.67 -10.80
C GLY A 5 22.92 -8.83 -9.56
N ALA A 6 23.43 -7.59 -9.52
CA ALA A 6 23.18 -6.66 -8.42
C ALA A 6 21.69 -6.28 -8.32
N GLU A 7 21.05 -5.96 -9.45
CA GLU A 7 19.62 -5.62 -9.49
C GLU A 7 18.74 -6.82 -9.09
N GLN A 8 19.08 -8.03 -9.52
CA GLN A 8 18.35 -9.24 -9.14
C GLN A 8 18.49 -9.54 -7.64
N LEU A 9 19.69 -9.38 -7.07
CA LEU A 9 19.92 -9.53 -5.63
C LEU A 9 19.17 -8.45 -4.83
N ALA A 10 19.17 -7.19 -5.32
CA ALA A 10 18.40 -6.11 -4.71
C ALA A 10 16.90 -6.44 -4.68
N SER A 11 16.37 -6.99 -5.78
CA SER A 11 14.97 -7.44 -5.85
C SER A 11 14.68 -8.58 -4.86
N GLN A 12 15.59 -9.53 -4.66
CA GLN A 12 15.40 -10.61 -3.70
C GLN A 12 15.36 -10.09 -2.26
N LEU A 13 16.35 -9.26 -1.89
CA LEU A 13 16.42 -8.62 -0.57
C LEU A 13 15.20 -7.72 -0.32
N TYR A 14 14.70 -7.05 -1.34
CA TYR A 14 13.48 -6.25 -1.26
C TYR A 14 12.26 -7.11 -0.91
N GLN A 15 12.05 -8.25 -1.59
CA GLN A 15 10.93 -9.15 -1.31
C GLN A 15 11.03 -9.76 0.10
N GLU A 16 12.22 -10.18 0.51
CA GLU A 16 12.46 -10.70 1.86
C GLU A 16 12.24 -9.62 2.94
N GLY A 17 12.67 -8.38 2.65
CA GLY A 17 12.45 -7.22 3.50
C GLY A 17 10.96 -6.91 3.70
N ILE A 18 10.16 -6.95 2.62
CA ILE A 18 8.71 -6.80 2.71
C ILE A 18 8.11 -7.93 3.56
N SER A 19 8.48 -9.18 3.31
CA SER A 19 7.94 -10.32 4.07
C SER A 19 8.23 -10.18 5.58
N ASN A 20 9.43 -9.72 5.95
CA ASN A 20 9.77 -9.44 7.35
C ASN A 20 8.97 -8.26 7.92
N PHE A 21 8.79 -7.19 7.15
CA PHE A 21 7.99 -6.04 7.58
C PHE A 21 6.55 -6.44 7.85
N GLU A 22 5.94 -7.18 6.91
CA GLU A 22 4.55 -7.67 7.04
C GLU A 22 4.40 -8.64 8.22
N GLY A 23 5.45 -9.40 8.55
CA GLY A 23 5.53 -10.23 9.74
C GLY A 23 5.78 -9.49 11.06
N GLY A 24 5.97 -8.16 11.03
CA GLY A 24 6.28 -7.35 12.21
C GLY A 24 7.75 -7.36 12.64
N ASN A 25 8.62 -8.04 11.88
CA ASN A 25 10.06 -8.10 12.13
C ASN A 25 10.78 -6.86 11.56
N TYR A 26 10.43 -5.67 12.08
CA TYR A 26 10.84 -4.40 11.47
C TYR A 26 12.36 -4.18 11.46
N GLN A 27 13.09 -4.63 12.48
CA GLN A 27 14.56 -4.49 12.52
C GLN A 27 15.24 -5.31 11.40
N GLN A 28 14.77 -6.54 11.18
CA GLN A 28 15.24 -7.40 10.09
C GLN A 28 14.86 -6.81 8.73
N ALA A 29 13.64 -6.28 8.60
CA ALA A 29 13.19 -5.60 7.39
C ALA A 29 14.09 -4.41 7.04
N ILE A 30 14.44 -3.56 8.01
CA ILE A 30 15.36 -2.43 7.82
C ILE A 30 16.71 -2.94 7.29
N ALA A 31 17.31 -3.94 7.95
CA ALA A 31 18.62 -4.45 7.54
C ALA A 31 18.63 -4.99 6.10
N LEU A 32 17.56 -5.70 5.70
CA LEU A 32 17.40 -6.21 4.33
C LEU A 32 17.18 -5.08 3.31
N LEU A 33 16.32 -4.13 3.63
CA LEU A 33 15.98 -3.01 2.75
C LEU A 33 17.14 -2.02 2.59
N GLU A 34 17.98 -1.81 3.61
CA GLU A 34 19.21 -1.03 3.47
C GLU A 34 20.21 -1.67 2.52
N ARG A 35 20.39 -3.00 2.61
CA ARG A 35 21.22 -3.75 1.66
C ARG A 35 20.64 -3.70 0.25
N ALA A 36 19.32 -3.84 0.12
CA ALA A 36 18.65 -3.71 -1.18
C ALA A 36 18.85 -2.31 -1.77
N ARG A 37 18.74 -1.25 -0.96
CA ARG A 37 18.95 0.14 -1.37
C ARG A 37 20.39 0.39 -1.85
N ALA A 38 21.37 -0.25 -1.21
CA ALA A 38 22.78 -0.11 -1.61
C ALA A 38 23.08 -0.76 -2.98
N LEU A 39 22.28 -1.75 -3.39
CA LEU A 39 22.45 -2.48 -4.64
C LEU A 39 21.57 -1.96 -5.77
N ALA A 40 20.40 -1.40 -5.46
CA ALA A 40 19.47 -0.89 -6.45
C ALA A 40 19.88 0.50 -6.97
N ILE A 41 19.69 0.73 -8.27
CA ILE A 41 19.83 2.05 -8.87
C ILE A 41 18.71 2.95 -8.33
N TRP A 42 19.08 4.03 -7.64
CA TRP A 42 18.14 4.92 -6.96
C TRP A 42 17.03 5.44 -7.87
N GLU A 43 17.35 5.83 -9.11
CA GLU A 43 16.41 6.44 -10.07
C GLU A 43 15.33 5.48 -10.61
N THR A 44 15.46 4.18 -10.35
CA THR A 44 14.52 3.17 -10.86
C THR A 44 13.25 3.10 -10.02
N GLY A 45 12.21 2.46 -10.57
CA GLY A 45 11.00 2.15 -9.80
C GLY A 45 11.31 1.29 -8.56
N LEU A 46 12.20 0.30 -8.72
CA LEU A 46 12.63 -0.59 -7.63
C LEU A 46 13.38 0.18 -6.54
N GLY A 47 14.36 1.02 -6.90
CA GLY A 47 15.11 1.83 -5.93
C GLY A 47 14.21 2.79 -5.14
N GLY A 48 13.23 3.40 -5.82
CA GLY A 48 12.21 4.21 -5.19
C GLY A 48 11.30 3.42 -4.25
N ASP A 49 10.77 2.27 -4.69
CA ASP A 49 9.88 1.42 -3.88
C ASP A 49 10.62 0.86 -2.65
N ILE A 50 11.88 0.41 -2.78
CA ILE A 50 12.73 0.02 -1.64
C ILE A 50 12.85 1.17 -0.63
N THR A 51 13.11 2.38 -1.10
CA THR A 51 13.30 3.55 -0.22
C THR A 51 12.01 3.93 0.51
N ILE A 52 10.85 3.77 -0.13
CA ILE A 52 9.53 3.94 0.51
C ILE A 52 9.32 2.91 1.62
N TRP A 53 9.59 1.63 1.35
CA TRP A 53 9.45 0.57 2.34
C TRP A 53 10.44 0.71 3.50
N LEU A 54 11.65 1.19 3.22
CA LEU A 54 12.62 1.51 4.25
C LEU A 54 12.12 2.63 5.16
N ALA A 55 11.51 3.69 4.59
CA ALA A 55 10.89 4.74 5.38
C ALA A 55 9.74 4.21 6.26
N ASN A 56 8.89 3.31 5.74
CA ASN A 56 7.82 2.68 6.53
C ASN A 56 8.40 1.86 7.68
N SER A 57 9.49 1.15 7.43
CA SER A 57 10.17 0.33 8.43
C SER A 57 10.79 1.19 9.54
N TYR A 58 11.38 2.34 9.19
CA TYR A 58 11.87 3.30 10.19
C TYR A 58 10.75 3.89 11.04
N ASP A 59 9.63 4.27 10.44
CA ASP A 59 8.49 4.78 11.19
C ASP A 59 7.88 3.73 12.13
N ALA A 60 7.80 2.46 11.69
CA ALA A 60 7.26 1.36 12.49
C ALA A 60 8.04 1.09 13.80
N ILE A 61 9.33 1.46 13.85
CA ILE A 61 10.15 1.37 15.08
C ILE A 61 10.22 2.69 15.86
N GLY A 62 9.44 3.70 15.47
CA GLY A 62 9.42 5.03 16.09
C GLY A 62 10.51 5.99 15.60
N ASN A 63 11.27 5.63 14.57
CA ASN A 63 12.27 6.50 13.96
C ASN A 63 11.64 7.36 12.84
N THR A 64 10.65 8.15 13.20
CA THR A 64 9.84 8.94 12.26
C THR A 64 10.65 10.05 11.57
N GLU A 65 11.69 10.60 12.20
CA GLU A 65 12.52 11.67 11.60
C GLU A 65 13.32 11.17 10.39
N ASP A 66 13.91 9.98 10.48
CA ASP A 66 14.62 9.37 9.34
C ASP A 66 13.64 8.97 8.23
N ALA A 67 12.46 8.46 8.59
CA ALA A 67 11.39 8.18 7.64
C ALA A 67 10.97 9.44 6.85
N ILE A 68 10.75 10.56 7.55
CA ILE A 68 10.44 11.85 6.92
C ILE A 68 11.57 12.29 5.98
N THR A 69 12.83 12.15 6.41
CA THR A 69 14.01 12.53 5.62
C THR A 69 14.08 11.74 4.31
N LEU A 70 13.84 10.42 4.38
CA LEU A 70 13.75 9.58 3.18
C LEU A 70 12.62 10.01 2.26
N CYS A 71 11.40 10.22 2.77
CA CYS A 71 10.27 10.67 1.96
C CYS A 71 10.54 12.04 1.30
N ARG A 72 11.20 12.97 2.00
CA ARG A 72 11.60 14.27 1.42
C ARG A 72 12.56 14.10 0.24
N SER A 73 13.52 13.19 0.34
CA SER A 73 14.48 12.94 -0.75
C SER A 73 13.78 12.41 -2.02
N LEU A 74 12.74 11.59 -1.85
CA LEU A 74 11.97 11.01 -2.96
C LEU A 74 11.02 12.00 -3.66
N ASN A 75 10.82 13.22 -3.15
CA ASN A 75 9.98 14.22 -3.83
C ASN A 75 10.51 14.62 -5.21
N LYS A 76 11.82 14.48 -5.45
CA LYS A 76 12.48 14.79 -6.73
C LYS A 76 12.76 13.53 -7.58
N HIS A 77 12.27 12.37 -7.15
CA HIS A 77 12.53 11.10 -7.83
C HIS A 77 11.98 11.10 -9.27
N PRO A 78 12.68 10.53 -10.28
CA PRO A 78 12.22 10.57 -11.68
C PRO A 78 10.90 9.81 -11.93
N VAL A 79 10.66 8.71 -11.20
CA VAL A 79 9.41 7.94 -11.31
C VAL A 79 8.24 8.62 -10.58
N GLY A 80 7.16 8.92 -11.30
CA GLY A 80 5.99 9.63 -10.78
C GLY A 80 5.22 8.91 -9.68
N LYS A 81 5.10 7.58 -9.77
CA LYS A 81 4.48 6.74 -8.73
C LYS A 81 5.20 6.89 -7.39
N VAL A 82 6.54 6.81 -7.40
CA VAL A 82 7.38 6.97 -6.21
C VAL A 82 7.19 8.34 -5.57
N ARG A 83 7.20 9.43 -6.36
CA ARG A 83 6.91 10.79 -5.86
C ARG A 83 5.52 10.90 -5.23
N LYS A 84 4.52 10.21 -5.77
CA LYS A 84 3.15 10.21 -5.23
C LYS A 84 3.12 9.50 -3.88
N SER A 85 3.73 8.31 -3.78
CA SER A 85 3.83 7.56 -2.52
C SER A 85 4.59 8.34 -1.45
N ALA A 86 5.72 8.95 -1.80
CA ALA A 86 6.53 9.74 -0.88
C ALA A 86 5.77 10.94 -0.31
N ARG A 87 5.05 11.69 -1.16
CA ARG A 87 4.24 12.85 -0.72
C ARG A 87 3.08 12.42 0.18
N TYR A 88 2.43 11.32 -0.16
CA TYR A 88 1.35 10.76 0.66
C TYR A 88 1.87 10.40 2.06
N MET A 89 2.97 9.64 2.10
CA MET A 89 3.60 9.25 3.36
C MET A 89 4.08 10.45 4.18
N LEU A 90 4.74 11.42 3.55
CA LEU A 90 5.15 12.66 4.22
C LEU A 90 3.95 13.39 4.84
N GLY A 91 2.81 13.43 4.15
CA GLY A 91 1.57 14.01 4.67
C GLY A 91 1.07 13.31 5.94
N ILE A 92 1.20 11.99 6.02
CA ILE A 92 0.86 11.21 7.22
C ILE A 92 1.83 11.53 8.35
N LEU A 93 3.14 11.41 8.10
CA LEU A 93 4.17 11.54 9.14
C LEU A 93 4.28 12.96 9.71
N THR A 94 3.92 13.97 8.92
CA THR A 94 4.00 15.38 9.33
C THR A 94 2.66 15.95 9.81
N ALA A 95 1.60 15.13 9.86
CA ALA A 95 0.29 15.57 10.27
C ALA A 95 0.33 16.14 11.71
N PRO A 96 -0.25 17.34 11.95
CA PRO A 96 -0.29 17.90 13.28
C PRO A 96 -1.19 17.05 14.19
N GLN A 97 -0.75 16.86 15.44
CA GLN A 97 -1.55 16.14 16.44
C GLN A 97 -2.87 16.87 16.69
N LEU A 98 -3.97 16.13 16.77
CA LEU A 98 -5.31 16.68 16.93
C LEU A 98 -5.43 17.58 18.19
N SER A 99 -4.79 17.20 19.29
CA SER A 99 -4.75 18.01 20.53
C SER A 99 -4.16 19.41 20.34
N LYS A 100 -3.32 19.61 19.32
CA LYS A 100 -2.70 20.90 19.00
C LYS A 100 -3.54 21.77 18.07
N LEU A 101 -4.72 21.30 17.65
CA LEU A 101 -5.68 22.05 16.81
C LEU A 101 -6.77 22.74 17.67
N GLU A 102 -6.40 23.19 18.86
CA GLU A 102 -7.30 23.91 19.78
C GLU A 102 -7.86 25.16 19.07
N GLY A 103 -9.18 25.23 18.90
CA GLY A 103 -9.88 26.31 18.18
C GLY A 103 -10.26 26.01 16.71
N VAL A 104 -9.72 24.96 16.09
CA VAL A 104 -10.16 24.49 14.74
C VAL A 104 -11.22 23.38 14.86
N ILE A 105 -11.16 22.60 15.94
CA ILE A 105 -12.07 21.50 16.20
C ILE A 105 -13.29 22.06 16.94
N SER A 106 -14.48 21.99 16.33
CA SER A 106 -15.73 22.30 17.05
C SER A 106 -16.09 21.12 17.96
N GLU A 107 -16.33 21.37 19.24
CA GLU A 107 -16.91 20.36 20.13
C GLU A 107 -18.29 19.95 19.57
N VAL A 108 -18.45 18.66 19.26
CA VAL A 108 -19.74 18.12 18.88
C VAL A 108 -20.56 17.98 20.17
N PRO A 109 -21.66 18.74 20.34
CA PRO A 109 -22.46 18.64 21.55
C PRO A 109 -23.06 17.23 21.64
N ILE A 110 -22.94 16.61 22.82
CA ILE A 110 -23.63 15.35 23.10
C ILE A 110 -25.12 15.65 23.13
N LEU A 111 -25.83 15.25 22.08
CA LEU A 111 -27.29 15.28 22.06
C LEU A 111 -27.78 14.26 23.08
N GLN A 112 -28.48 14.72 24.11
CA GLN A 112 -29.22 13.82 24.99
C GLN A 112 -30.39 13.24 24.17
N PHE A 113 -30.18 12.05 23.61
CA PHE A 113 -31.27 11.29 23.02
C PHE A 113 -32.18 10.83 24.15
N SER A 114 -33.37 11.41 24.25
CA SER A 114 -34.45 10.75 24.98
C SER A 114 -34.78 9.45 24.23
N ASP A 115 -34.87 8.32 24.93
CA ASP A 115 -35.25 7.00 24.37
C ASP A 115 -36.60 6.98 23.62
N SER A 116 -37.31 8.10 23.61
CA SER A 116 -38.51 8.36 22.83
C SER A 116 -38.22 8.81 21.39
N TYR A 117 -37.15 8.32 20.75
CA TYR A 117 -36.96 8.51 19.31
C TYR A 117 -37.95 7.63 18.53
N GLN A 118 -39.14 8.16 18.31
CA GLN A 118 -40.13 7.61 17.38
C GLN A 118 -39.83 8.18 15.99
N PRO A 119 -39.27 7.40 15.03
CA PRO A 119 -39.09 7.87 13.67
C PRO A 119 -40.46 8.16 13.07
N LYS A 120 -40.87 9.42 13.04
CA LYS A 120 -42.04 9.84 12.28
C LYS A 120 -41.72 9.59 10.80
N PRO A 121 -42.53 8.84 10.05
CA PRO A 121 -42.34 8.75 8.61
C PRO A 121 -42.43 10.16 8.04
N ALA A 122 -41.29 10.68 7.56
CA ALA A 122 -41.26 11.97 6.90
C ALA A 122 -42.14 11.86 5.66
N ALA A 123 -43.21 12.66 5.61
CA ALA A 123 -43.98 12.81 4.39
C ALA A 123 -43.03 13.30 3.29
N ARG A 124 -42.85 12.46 2.26
CA ARG A 124 -42.00 12.74 1.10
C ARG A 124 -42.56 13.95 0.36
N LYS A 125 -42.13 15.16 0.74
CA LYS A 125 -42.21 16.32 -0.13
C LYS A 125 -41.13 16.17 -1.18
N THR A 126 -41.54 16.04 -2.43
CA THR A 126 -40.67 16.15 -3.60
C THR A 126 -40.10 17.57 -3.65
N GLN A 127 -38.99 17.79 -2.95
CA GLN A 127 -38.20 19.00 -3.10
C GLN A 127 -37.31 18.82 -4.32
N SER A 128 -37.56 19.68 -5.32
CA SER A 128 -36.71 19.90 -6.48
C SER A 128 -35.26 20.06 -6.03
N SER A 129 -34.38 19.22 -6.57
CA SER A 129 -32.97 19.10 -6.21
C SER A 129 -32.20 20.36 -6.62
N SER A 130 -32.03 21.29 -5.69
CA SER A 130 -30.94 22.26 -5.74
C SER A 130 -29.64 21.51 -5.48
N ASN A 131 -28.77 21.56 -6.48
CA ASN A 131 -27.47 20.90 -6.58
C ASN A 131 -26.56 21.24 -5.38
N GLN A 132 -26.57 20.42 -4.34
CA GLN A 132 -25.49 20.34 -3.36
C GLN A 132 -24.93 18.94 -3.46
N ASN A 133 -23.75 18.83 -4.10
CA ASN A 133 -23.03 17.57 -4.24
C ASN A 133 -22.79 16.99 -2.84
N PRO A 134 -23.44 15.86 -2.47
CA PRO A 134 -23.09 15.17 -1.25
C PRO A 134 -21.68 14.61 -1.40
N PHE A 135 -21.01 14.42 -0.27
CA PHE A 135 -19.79 13.63 -0.14
C PHE A 135 -19.85 12.43 -1.10
N ARG A 136 -18.90 12.35 -2.03
CA ARG A 136 -18.78 11.20 -2.92
C ARG A 136 -18.24 10.05 -2.07
N GLU A 137 -19.13 9.29 -1.48
CA GLU A 137 -18.82 7.94 -1.01
C GLU A 137 -18.23 7.19 -2.20
N VAL A 138 -16.91 7.00 -2.17
CA VAL A 138 -16.22 6.12 -3.12
C VAL A 138 -16.66 4.73 -2.69
N PRO A 139 -17.44 4.00 -3.50
CA PRO A 139 -17.76 2.63 -3.17
C PRO A 139 -16.45 1.90 -2.92
N LEU A 140 -16.33 1.23 -1.77
CA LEU A 140 -15.29 0.23 -1.56
C LEU A 140 -15.59 -0.91 -2.54
N GLU A 141 -15.23 -0.72 -3.80
CA GLU A 141 -15.22 -1.79 -4.78
C GLU A 141 -14.25 -2.84 -4.23
N LYS A 142 -14.80 -4.00 -3.84
CA LYS A 142 -13.97 -5.19 -3.67
C LYS A 142 -13.15 -5.31 -4.94
N PRO A 143 -11.81 -5.48 -4.85
CA PRO A 143 -11.03 -5.74 -6.05
C PRO A 143 -11.67 -6.91 -6.77
N ASN A 144 -12.00 -6.72 -8.05
CA ASN A 144 -12.51 -7.78 -8.91
C ASN A 144 -11.50 -8.92 -8.86
N THR A 145 -11.78 -9.93 -8.04
CA THR A 145 -11.12 -11.21 -8.15
C THR A 145 -11.80 -11.85 -9.34
N ASP A 146 -11.27 -11.55 -10.53
CA ASP A 146 -11.69 -12.21 -11.76
C ASP A 146 -11.37 -13.69 -11.57
N ASN A 147 -12.38 -14.43 -11.10
CA ASN A 147 -12.41 -15.88 -11.04
C ASN A 147 -12.59 -16.40 -12.47
N ASN A 148 -11.69 -16.02 -13.37
CA ASN A 148 -11.65 -16.61 -14.69
C ASN A 148 -11.10 -18.03 -14.50
N PRO A 149 -11.86 -19.10 -14.82
CA PRO A 149 -11.32 -20.43 -14.83
C PRO A 149 -10.22 -20.49 -15.89
N ASN A 150 -8.97 -20.35 -15.46
CA ASN A 150 -7.81 -20.45 -16.33
C ASN A 150 -7.65 -21.91 -16.77
N ASN A 151 -8.38 -22.30 -17.82
CA ASN A 151 -8.27 -23.60 -18.48
C ASN A 151 -6.82 -23.91 -18.87
N PHE A 152 -5.97 -22.88 -19.02
CA PHE A 152 -4.53 -23.01 -19.24
C PHE A 152 -3.81 -23.84 -18.18
N LEU A 153 -4.15 -23.71 -16.90
CA LEU A 153 -3.49 -24.45 -15.82
C LEU A 153 -3.75 -25.97 -15.96
N TRP A 154 -4.96 -26.35 -16.37
CA TRP A 154 -5.32 -27.74 -16.60
C TRP A 154 -4.63 -28.31 -17.85
N PHE A 155 -4.48 -27.51 -18.93
CA PHE A 155 -3.68 -27.90 -20.09
C PHE A 155 -2.19 -28.08 -19.76
N ALA A 156 -1.61 -27.20 -18.94
CA ALA A 156 -0.22 -27.31 -18.50
C ALA A 156 0.01 -28.60 -17.68
N ILE A 157 -0.93 -28.95 -16.80
CA ILE A 157 -0.87 -30.20 -16.02
C ILE A 157 -1.00 -31.41 -16.94
N ALA A 158 -1.96 -31.41 -17.87
CA ALA A 158 -2.18 -32.54 -18.78
C ALA A 158 -0.97 -32.78 -19.68
N THR A 159 -0.38 -31.72 -20.23
CA THR A 159 0.81 -31.81 -21.11
C THR A 159 2.04 -32.30 -20.34
N ALA A 160 2.26 -31.83 -19.10
CA ALA A 160 3.35 -32.31 -18.26
C ALA A 160 3.23 -33.81 -17.94
N LEU A 161 2.02 -34.30 -17.65
CA LEU A 161 1.77 -35.73 -17.37
C LEU A 161 2.00 -36.61 -18.62
N VAL A 162 1.60 -36.14 -19.80
CA VAL A 162 1.83 -36.86 -21.06
C VAL A 162 3.32 -36.95 -21.37
N MET A 163 4.07 -35.86 -21.20
CA MET A 163 5.52 -35.85 -21.35
C MET A 163 6.20 -36.86 -20.41
N LEU A 164 5.80 -36.87 -19.14
CA LEU A 164 6.32 -37.83 -18.14
C LEU A 164 6.02 -39.28 -18.51
N ALA A 165 4.80 -39.57 -18.98
CA ALA A 165 4.40 -40.91 -19.40
C ALA A 165 5.17 -41.40 -20.64
N LEU A 166 5.41 -40.51 -21.60
CA LEU A 166 6.24 -40.82 -22.77
C LEU A 166 7.70 -41.05 -22.39
N TRP A 167 8.23 -40.26 -21.46
CA TRP A 167 9.59 -40.43 -20.94
C TRP A 167 9.76 -41.77 -20.21
N ALA A 168 8.78 -42.14 -19.37
CA ALA A 168 8.77 -43.41 -18.64
C ALA A 168 8.57 -44.64 -19.54
N LYS A 169 8.05 -44.46 -20.76
CA LYS A 169 7.91 -45.53 -21.77
C LYS A 169 9.14 -45.69 -22.65
N LEU A 170 10.01 -44.68 -22.69
CA LEU A 170 11.23 -44.66 -23.49
C LEU A 170 12.49 -45.08 -22.70
N THR A 171 12.37 -45.17 -21.37
CA THR A 171 13.37 -45.74 -20.44
C THR A 171 12.99 -47.17 -20.10
#